data_AF-A0A8H7QIB5-F1
#
_entry.id   AF-A0A8H7QIB5-F1
#
_cell.length_a   1.000
_cell.length_b   1.000
_cell.length_c   1.000
_cell.angle_alpha   90.00
_cell.angle_beta   90.00
_cell.angle_gamma   90.00
#
_symmetry.space_group_name_H-M   'P 1'
#
loop_
_entity.id
_entity.type
_entity.pdbx_description
1 polymer ?
#
loop_
_entity_poly.entity_id
_entity_poly.type
_entity_poly.pdbx_seq_one_letter_code
_entity_poly.pdbx_strand_id
1 'polypeptide(L)'
;MLSSNLKFSVFLIVSQFVYNSYQQCLGVSQIKGSDYTFALAEINDINNPLGPQEACYFGCGAQIVTQSSNVGDMLKLTLMDNAATGLTSSGFLKSGQSYFLNHLGMEEVEGGNGIGCIQVLPGNRIAHYPRSHQVCSKANTAICGFWGQQSIPSQPQPKPPTTPIVMATNNLPQPPLITEITSPTFMTSSNVQLSSNTASATASTTALPSTVAIDEKIPSEEQHVNNILHQFNVNGRNYHIIKNNGNSLAQANQICQKSQTSISDVTSAGYQALAQNLQNVITLTGSKLIIGSWNGDNYSLVGNNCLILQVNNGIYPGSCTDATTVLCQS
;
A
#
# COMPACT_ATOMS: atom_id res chain seq x y z
N MET A 1 -52.06 -12.59 -1.80
CA MET A 1 -51.67 -11.32 -1.14
C MET A 1 -50.57 -11.62 -0.13
N LEU A 2 -49.30 -11.54 -0.54
CA LEU A 2 -48.13 -11.59 0.33
C LEU A 2 -46.95 -10.96 -0.43
N SER A 3 -46.12 -10.24 0.33
CA SER A 3 -44.75 -9.76 0.03
C SER A 3 -44.52 -8.58 -0.92
N SER A 4 -44.81 -7.36 -0.45
CA SER A 4 -44.13 -6.14 -0.91
C SER A 4 -43.19 -5.52 0.14
N ASN A 5 -43.20 -6.01 1.38
CA ASN A 5 -42.43 -5.41 2.48
C ASN A 5 -41.00 -5.95 2.65
N LEU A 6 -40.61 -7.03 1.96
CA LEU A 6 -39.28 -7.63 2.12
C LEU A 6 -38.19 -6.96 1.25
N LYS A 7 -38.57 -6.21 0.21
CA LYS A 7 -37.61 -5.58 -0.72
C LYS A 7 -36.99 -4.29 -0.18
N PHE A 8 -37.64 -3.61 0.77
CA PHE A 8 -37.16 -2.34 1.33
C PHE A 8 -36.08 -2.52 2.41
N SER A 9 -36.12 -3.60 3.20
CA SER A 9 -35.11 -3.84 4.25
C SER A 9 -33.75 -4.27 3.70
N VAL A 10 -33.70 -4.98 2.57
CA VAL A 10 -32.43 -5.41 1.97
C VAL A 10 -31.68 -4.21 1.37
N PHE A 11 -32.39 -3.24 0.79
CA PHE A 11 -31.76 -2.04 0.25
C PHE A 11 -31.14 -1.15 1.34
N LEU A 12 -31.75 -1.07 2.53
CA LEU A 12 -31.24 -0.27 3.66
C LEU A 12 -30.00 -0.87 4.32
N ILE A 13 -29.90 -2.21 4.39
CA ILE A 13 -28.72 -2.87 5.00
C ILE A 13 -27.51 -2.77 4.06
N VAL A 14 -27.70 -2.89 2.74
CA VAL A 14 -26.61 -2.73 1.76
C VAL A 14 -26.14 -1.27 1.70
N SER A 15 -27.06 -0.29 1.80
CA SER A 15 -26.66 1.12 1.79
C SER A 15 -25.95 1.56 3.07
N GLN A 16 -26.22 0.99 4.26
CA GLN A 16 -25.44 1.28 5.46
C GLN A 16 -24.01 0.72 5.43
N PHE A 17 -23.79 -0.44 4.79
CA PHE A 17 -22.44 -0.96 4.57
C PHE A 17 -21.63 -0.14 3.57
N VAL A 18 -22.29 0.42 2.56
CA VAL A 18 -21.64 1.31 1.58
C VAL A 18 -21.44 2.72 2.13
N TYR A 19 -22.24 3.19 3.08
CA TYR A 19 -22.12 4.57 3.59
C TYR A 19 -21.09 4.75 4.72
N ASN A 20 -20.81 3.70 5.51
CA ASN A 20 -19.83 3.77 6.59
C ASN A 20 -18.38 3.49 6.16
N SER A 21 -18.15 3.12 4.90
CA SER A 21 -16.80 2.85 4.35
C SER A 21 -16.12 4.08 3.72
N TYR A 22 -16.74 5.27 3.73
CA TYR A 22 -16.23 6.47 3.04
C TYR A 22 -15.60 7.54 3.94
N GLN A 23 -15.34 7.25 5.21
CA GLN A 23 -14.46 8.09 6.02
C GLN A 23 -13.12 7.39 6.20
N GLN A 24 -12.02 8.08 5.83
CA GLN A 24 -10.79 8.21 6.64
C GLN A 24 -9.57 8.70 5.84
N CYS A 25 -9.75 9.39 4.71
CA CYS A 25 -8.66 10.19 4.19
C CYS A 25 -8.46 11.44 5.07
N LEU A 26 -7.42 11.41 5.90
CA LEU A 26 -7.08 12.42 6.90
C LEU A 26 -6.68 13.76 6.26
N GLY A 27 -6.17 13.71 5.03
CA GLY A 27 -5.82 14.88 4.25
C GLY A 27 -5.20 14.50 2.93
N VAL A 28 -5.14 15.47 2.01
CA VAL A 28 -4.52 15.32 0.69
C VAL A 28 -3.56 16.47 0.41
N SER A 29 -2.51 16.21 -0.35
CA SER A 29 -1.51 17.20 -0.76
C SER A 29 -1.05 16.92 -2.17
N GLN A 30 -1.07 17.94 -3.02
CA GLN A 30 -0.57 17.87 -4.38
C GLN A 30 0.71 18.70 -4.49
N ILE A 31 1.74 18.14 -5.11
CA ILE A 31 2.97 18.88 -5.36
C ILE A 31 2.79 19.72 -6.62
N LYS A 32 3.08 21.01 -6.50
CA LYS A 32 2.98 21.96 -7.62
C LYS A 32 3.83 21.47 -8.80
N GLY A 33 3.19 21.34 -9.97
CA GLY A 33 3.84 20.84 -11.18
C GLY A 33 3.89 19.32 -11.30
N SER A 34 3.17 18.58 -10.45
CA SER A 34 3.01 17.13 -10.54
C SER A 34 1.52 16.75 -10.63
N ASP A 35 1.22 15.75 -11.46
CA ASP A 35 -0.11 15.11 -11.54
C ASP A 35 -0.31 14.08 -10.42
N TYR A 36 0.64 14.00 -9.49
CA TYR A 36 0.59 13.07 -8.36
C TYR A 36 0.04 13.76 -7.12
N THR A 37 -0.93 13.10 -6.49
CA THR A 37 -1.50 13.56 -5.22
C THR A 37 -1.20 12.55 -4.13
N PHE A 38 -0.75 13.06 -2.99
CA PHE A 38 -0.53 12.32 -1.77
C PHE A 38 -1.75 12.43 -0.87
N ALA A 39 -1.97 11.40 -0.08
CA ALA A 39 -3.04 11.29 0.88
C ALA A 39 -2.52 10.68 2.18
N LEU A 40 -3.19 10.96 3.29
CA LEU A 40 -2.96 10.27 4.56
C LEU A 40 -4.20 9.46 4.91
N ALA A 41 -4.03 8.19 5.24
CA ALA A 41 -5.12 7.32 5.69
C ALA A 41 -4.89 6.84 7.11
N GLU A 42 -5.95 6.85 7.93
CA GLU A 42 -5.91 6.27 9.27
C GLU A 42 -5.94 4.74 9.21
N ILE A 43 -5.11 4.07 10.01
CA ILE A 43 -5.04 2.62 10.08
C ILE A 43 -5.81 2.16 11.32
N ASN A 44 -6.91 1.43 11.10
CA ASN A 44 -7.78 0.96 12.17
C ASN A 44 -7.18 -0.22 12.95
N ASP A 45 -6.37 -1.07 12.30
CA ASP A 45 -5.65 -2.18 12.95
C ASP A 45 -4.18 -2.17 12.52
N ILE A 46 -3.31 -1.65 13.39
CA ILE A 46 -1.86 -1.56 13.16
C ILE A 46 -1.17 -2.94 13.16
N ASN A 47 -1.79 -3.94 13.79
CA ASN A 47 -1.24 -5.30 13.88
C ASN A 47 -1.57 -6.11 12.63
N ASN A 48 -2.59 -5.74 11.86
CA ASN A 48 -2.87 -6.34 10.57
C ASN A 48 -1.70 -6.06 9.60
N PRO A 49 -0.98 -7.08 9.08
CA PRO A 49 0.10 -6.87 8.12
C PRO A 49 -0.33 -6.10 6.86
N LEU A 50 -1.62 -6.11 6.51
CA LEU A 50 -2.16 -5.36 5.38
C LEU A 50 -2.82 -4.02 5.76
N GLY A 51 -2.88 -3.69 7.05
CA GLY A 51 -3.58 -2.51 7.58
C GLY A 51 -3.24 -1.20 6.85
N PRO A 52 -1.95 -0.86 6.61
CA PRO A 52 -1.57 0.33 5.86
C PRO A 52 -2.12 0.36 4.42
N GLN A 53 -2.04 -0.76 3.71
CA GLN A 53 -2.51 -0.88 2.33
C GLN A 53 -4.03 -0.80 2.26
N GLU A 54 -4.71 -1.52 3.16
CA GLU A 54 -6.17 -1.47 3.31
C GLU A 54 -6.64 -0.05 3.64
N ALA A 55 -5.96 0.66 4.54
CA ALA A 55 -6.29 2.03 4.90
C ALA A 55 -6.19 2.97 3.69
N CYS A 56 -5.10 2.89 2.91
CA CYS A 56 -4.98 3.67 1.68
C CYS A 56 -6.08 3.33 0.68
N TYR A 57 -6.33 2.03 0.51
CA TYR A 57 -7.23 1.53 -0.50
C TYR A 57 -8.70 1.84 -0.18
N PHE A 58 -9.19 1.38 0.97
CA PHE A 58 -10.58 1.57 1.38
C PHE A 58 -10.84 2.98 1.94
N GLY A 59 -9.86 3.61 2.60
CA GLY A 59 -10.03 4.92 3.24
C GLY A 59 -9.84 6.11 2.30
N CYS A 60 -8.90 6.02 1.34
CA CYS A 60 -8.60 7.11 0.41
C CYS A 60 -8.88 6.77 -1.06
N GLY A 61 -9.20 5.52 -1.41
CA GLY A 61 -9.23 5.09 -2.82
C GLY A 61 -7.86 5.16 -3.49
N ALA A 62 -6.79 5.10 -2.69
CA ALA A 62 -5.41 5.35 -3.11
C ALA A 62 -4.54 4.12 -2.83
N GLN A 63 -3.33 4.09 -3.40
CA GLN A 63 -2.37 3.03 -3.14
C GLN A 63 -1.38 3.47 -2.07
N ILE A 64 -0.81 2.52 -1.33
CA ILE A 64 0.31 2.84 -0.44
C ILE A 64 1.48 3.34 -1.27
N VAL A 65 2.10 4.42 -0.83
CA VAL A 65 3.26 5.01 -1.52
C VAL A 65 4.51 4.19 -1.24
N THR A 66 5.37 4.07 -2.25
CA THR A 66 6.71 3.51 -2.10
C THR A 66 7.73 4.64 -1.95
N GLN A 67 8.67 4.50 -1.01
CA GLN A 67 9.84 5.37 -0.84
C GLN A 67 11.12 4.53 -0.87
N SER A 68 12.18 5.05 -1.48
CA SER A 68 13.49 4.40 -1.47
C SER A 68 14.32 4.87 -0.27
N SER A 69 14.96 3.93 0.42
CA SER A 69 15.90 4.25 1.51
C SER A 69 17.36 4.33 1.04
N ASN A 70 17.62 4.14 -0.25
CA ASN A 70 18.96 3.88 -0.78
C ASN A 70 19.85 5.14 -0.75
N VAL A 71 20.88 5.13 0.10
CA VAL A 71 21.79 6.26 0.35
C VAL A 71 22.95 6.34 -0.68
N GLY A 72 23.19 5.26 -1.43
CA GLY A 72 24.38 5.06 -2.28
C GLY A 72 24.37 5.65 -3.70
N ASP A 73 23.42 6.52 -4.03
CA ASP A 73 23.21 7.17 -5.33
C ASP A 73 22.71 6.27 -6.48
N MET A 74 21.42 6.44 -6.81
CA MET A 74 20.88 6.57 -8.18
C MET A 74 19.51 7.26 -8.10
N LEU A 75 19.54 8.60 -8.06
CA LEU A 75 18.44 9.56 -8.31
C LEU A 75 17.02 9.10 -7.90
N LYS A 76 16.62 9.38 -6.65
CA LYS A 76 15.20 9.48 -6.21
C LYS A 76 14.25 8.52 -6.94
N LEU A 77 14.45 7.22 -6.67
CA LEU A 77 13.82 6.11 -7.38
C LEU A 77 12.29 6.16 -7.37
N THR A 78 11.72 6.84 -6.39
CA THR A 78 10.29 6.97 -6.22
C THR A 78 9.84 8.43 -6.27
N LEU A 79 8.56 8.62 -6.57
CA LEU A 79 7.90 9.92 -6.43
C LEU A 79 7.99 10.44 -4.99
N MET A 80 7.96 9.55 -3.99
CA MET A 80 8.06 9.94 -2.59
C MET A 80 9.42 10.55 -2.24
N ASP A 81 10.52 10.05 -2.82
CA ASP A 81 11.86 10.60 -2.59
C ASP A 81 11.97 12.04 -3.09
N ASN A 82 11.23 12.36 -4.17
CA ASN A 82 11.11 13.71 -4.70
C ASN A 82 10.19 14.59 -3.86
N ALA A 83 9.13 14.00 -3.32
CA ALA A 83 8.05 14.67 -2.64
C ALA A 83 8.30 14.98 -1.16
N ALA A 84 9.04 14.10 -0.48
CA ALA A 84 9.23 14.09 0.97
C ALA A 84 9.57 15.46 1.57
N THR A 85 10.53 16.19 0.98
CA THR A 85 10.91 17.53 1.46
C THR A 85 9.76 18.54 1.30
N GLY A 86 9.01 18.48 0.20
CA GLY A 86 7.84 19.34 -0.01
C GLY A 86 6.69 19.01 0.95
N LEU A 87 6.45 17.72 1.19
CA LEU A 87 5.40 17.25 2.08
C LEU A 87 5.70 17.55 3.56
N THR A 88 6.96 17.46 3.97
CA THR A 88 7.38 17.86 5.33
C THR A 88 7.39 19.38 5.51
N SER A 89 7.95 20.14 4.56
CA SER A 89 8.00 21.61 4.65
C SER A 89 6.62 22.29 4.58
N SER A 90 5.65 21.70 3.88
CA SER A 90 4.26 22.17 3.88
C SER A 90 3.48 21.84 5.16
N GLY A 91 4.05 21.02 6.06
CA GLY A 91 3.38 20.54 7.27
C GLY A 91 2.39 19.40 7.03
N PHE A 92 2.29 18.89 5.80
CA PHE A 92 1.49 17.70 5.49
C PHE A 92 2.01 16.48 6.27
N LEU A 93 3.34 16.29 6.29
CA LEU A 93 4.00 15.32 7.16
C LEU A 93 4.56 16.05 8.39
N LYS A 94 3.91 15.84 9.53
CA LYS A 94 4.22 16.50 10.80
C LYS A 94 5.50 15.96 11.44
N SER A 95 6.38 16.87 11.89
CA SER A 95 7.56 16.52 12.68
C SER A 95 7.17 15.79 13.98
N GLY A 96 7.95 14.77 14.35
CA GLY A 96 7.72 13.87 15.46
C GLY A 96 6.80 12.68 15.15
N GLN A 97 6.06 12.70 14.03
CA GLN A 97 5.14 11.64 13.67
C GLN A 97 5.78 10.55 12.80
N SER A 98 5.19 9.36 12.90
CA SER A 98 5.57 8.19 12.13
C SER A 98 4.46 7.77 11.19
N TYR A 99 4.83 7.39 9.97
CA TYR A 99 3.90 7.05 8.90
C TYR A 99 4.30 5.74 8.24
N PHE A 100 3.34 4.86 7.98
CA PHE A 100 3.57 3.65 7.20
C PHE A 100 3.63 3.97 5.71
N LEU A 101 4.54 3.31 5.03
CA LEU A 101 4.68 3.32 3.58
C LEU A 101 5.44 2.06 3.12
N ASN A 102 5.54 1.82 1.82
CA ASN A 102 6.35 0.73 1.29
C ASN A 102 7.81 1.15 1.10
N HIS A 103 8.75 0.48 1.75
CA HIS A 103 10.17 0.74 1.60
C HIS A 103 10.75 -0.05 0.42
N LEU A 104 11.60 0.62 -0.35
CA LEU A 104 12.47 0.01 -1.35
C LEU A 104 13.92 0.22 -0.89
N GLY A 105 14.43 -0.72 -0.10
CA GLY A 105 15.74 -0.67 0.54
C GLY A 105 16.54 -1.94 0.30
N MET A 106 17.85 -1.83 0.08
CA MET A 106 18.66 -3.03 -0.16
C MET A 106 18.98 -3.79 1.14
N GLU A 107 18.96 -3.12 2.28
CA GLU A 107 19.35 -3.68 3.58
C GLU A 107 18.32 -3.41 4.69
N GLU A 108 18.20 -4.32 5.65
CA GLU A 108 17.28 -4.16 6.79
C GLU A 108 17.59 -2.93 7.65
N VAL A 109 18.88 -2.58 7.77
CA VAL A 109 19.34 -1.42 8.56
C VAL A 109 18.89 -0.09 7.97
N GLU A 110 18.54 -0.07 6.68
CA GLU A 110 18.00 1.10 5.98
C GLU A 110 16.46 1.14 6.02
N GLY A 111 15.81 0.20 6.70
CA GLY A 111 14.36 0.06 6.73
C GLY A 111 13.83 -1.16 6.00
N GLY A 112 14.69 -1.94 5.34
CA GLY A 112 14.33 -3.17 4.62
C GLY A 112 13.50 -2.94 3.36
N ASN A 113 13.08 -4.04 2.73
CA ASN A 113 12.10 -4.05 1.65
C ASN A 113 10.70 -4.38 2.16
N GLY A 114 9.68 -3.81 1.53
CA GLY A 114 8.28 -4.03 1.89
C GLY A 114 7.76 -3.00 2.89
N ILE A 115 6.68 -3.33 3.60
CA ILE A 115 6.03 -2.37 4.50
C ILE A 115 6.95 -2.03 5.67
N GLY A 116 7.25 -0.74 5.81
CA GLY A 116 8.00 -0.16 6.91
C GLY A 116 7.34 1.13 7.39
N CYS A 117 8.06 1.91 8.19
CA CYS A 117 7.62 3.26 8.51
C CYS A 117 8.76 4.26 8.40
N ILE A 118 8.36 5.50 8.15
CA ILE A 118 9.22 6.66 8.33
C ILE A 118 8.88 7.39 9.60
N GLN A 119 9.86 8.08 10.17
CA GLN A 119 9.65 9.11 11.19
C GLN A 119 10.15 10.45 10.66
N VAL A 120 9.30 11.47 10.76
CA VAL A 120 9.70 12.84 10.45
C VAL A 120 10.42 13.41 11.67
N LEU A 121 11.72 13.62 11.55
CA LEU A 121 12.56 14.19 12.60
C LEU A 121 12.53 15.74 12.57
N PRO A 122 13.03 16.42 13.61
CA PRO A 122 13.24 17.86 13.57
C PRO A 122 14.08 18.29 12.36
N GLY A 123 13.74 19.46 11.79
CA GLY A 123 14.42 19.99 10.61
C GLY A 123 14.03 19.29 9.29
N ASN A 124 12.82 18.74 9.19
CA ASN A 124 12.28 18.08 7.98
C ASN A 124 13.12 16.89 7.49
N ARG A 125 13.86 16.26 8.40
CA ARG A 125 14.61 15.04 8.13
C ARG A 125 13.70 13.83 8.23
N ILE A 126 14.01 12.77 7.50
CA ILE A 126 13.28 11.51 7.54
C ILE A 126 14.23 10.40 7.96
N ALA A 127 13.80 9.57 8.90
CA ALA A 127 14.44 8.30 9.25
C ALA A 127 13.54 7.14 8.86
N HIS A 128 14.13 6.05 8.38
CA HIS A 128 13.43 4.85 7.90
C HIS A 128 13.62 3.73 8.90
N TYR A 129 12.57 2.94 9.12
CA TYR A 129 12.61 1.81 10.03
C TYR A 129 11.83 0.62 9.46
N PRO A 130 12.30 -0.63 9.66
CA PRO A 130 11.51 -1.79 9.31
C PRO A 130 10.28 -1.86 10.21
N ARG A 131 9.19 -2.51 9.75
CA ARG A 131 7.92 -2.57 10.48
C ARG A 131 8.03 -3.11 11.91
N SER A 132 8.97 -4.03 12.16
CA SER A 132 9.23 -4.60 13.49
C SER A 132 9.85 -3.61 14.48
N HIS A 133 10.33 -2.46 14.02
CA HIS A 133 10.97 -1.47 14.87
C HIS A 133 9.96 -0.75 15.77
N GLN A 134 10.37 -0.44 17.00
CA GLN A 134 9.49 0.19 18.00
C GLN A 134 8.91 1.53 17.54
N VAL A 135 9.61 2.27 16.68
CA VAL A 135 9.09 3.53 16.11
C VAL A 135 7.83 3.27 15.27
N CYS A 136 7.78 2.17 14.51
CA CYS A 136 6.62 1.84 13.68
C CYS A 136 5.40 1.40 14.49
N SER A 137 5.60 0.90 15.72
CA SER A 137 4.48 0.62 16.63
C SER A 137 3.70 1.88 17.05
N LYS A 138 4.30 3.07 16.86
CA LYS A 138 3.65 4.37 17.13
C LYS A 138 2.96 4.96 15.90
N ALA A 139 3.19 4.40 14.72
CA ALA A 139 2.53 4.85 13.50
C ALA A 139 1.10 4.32 13.49
N ASN A 140 0.15 5.18 13.14
CA ASN A 140 -1.26 4.83 12.95
C ASN A 140 -1.81 5.43 11.64
N THR A 141 -0.92 5.94 10.79
CA THR A 141 -1.26 6.63 9.55
C THR A 141 -0.42 6.06 8.41
N ALA A 142 -1.03 5.80 7.27
CA ALA A 142 -0.35 5.41 6.04
C ALA A 142 -0.23 6.59 5.08
N ILE A 143 0.88 6.67 4.34
CA ILE A 143 1.02 7.60 3.22
C ILE A 143 0.56 6.89 1.95
N CYS A 144 -0.42 7.51 1.33
CA CYS A 144 -1.11 7.00 0.16
C CYS A 144 -0.87 7.92 -1.03
N GLY A 145 -1.08 7.42 -2.23
CA GLY A 145 -0.96 8.23 -3.43
C GLY A 145 -1.66 7.63 -4.63
N PHE A 146 -1.97 8.51 -5.57
CA PHE A 146 -2.69 8.19 -6.78
C PHE A 146 -2.21 9.07 -7.94
N TRP A 147 -2.33 8.51 -9.15
CA TRP A 147 -1.97 9.17 -10.41
C TRP A 147 -3.22 9.74 -11.10
N GLY A 148 -3.14 11.00 -11.53
CA GLY A 148 -4.18 11.66 -12.33
C GLY A 148 -5.32 12.26 -11.50
N GLN A 149 -6.36 12.75 -12.21
CA GLN A 149 -7.57 13.34 -11.62
C GLN A 149 -8.54 12.27 -11.10
N GLN A 150 -8.06 11.32 -10.27
CA GLN A 150 -9.01 10.52 -9.51
C GLN A 150 -9.79 11.47 -8.60
N SER A 151 -11.12 11.47 -8.76
CA SER A 151 -12.00 12.27 -7.93
C SER A 151 -11.81 11.82 -6.50
N ILE A 152 -11.11 12.64 -5.72
CA ILE A 152 -10.97 12.44 -4.28
C ILE A 152 -12.40 12.37 -3.74
N PRO A 153 -12.79 11.27 -3.06
CA PRO A 153 -14.10 11.19 -2.43
C PRO A 153 -14.25 12.43 -1.56
N SER A 154 -15.29 13.22 -1.82
CA SER A 154 -15.48 14.50 -1.12
C SER A 154 -15.45 14.23 0.37
N GLN A 155 -14.48 14.84 1.07
CA GLN A 155 -14.34 14.67 2.51
C GLN A 155 -15.71 14.97 3.14
N PRO A 156 -16.29 14.06 3.93
CA PRO A 156 -17.55 14.33 4.58
C PRO A 156 -17.37 15.55 5.47
N GLN A 157 -18.08 16.64 5.13
CA GLN A 157 -18.05 17.86 5.91
C GLN A 157 -18.37 17.52 7.37
N PRO A 158 -17.60 18.04 8.34
CA PRO A 158 -17.98 17.96 9.74
C PRO A 158 -19.42 18.44 9.85
N LYS A 159 -20.31 17.56 10.30
CA LYS A 159 -21.71 17.91 10.51
C LYS A 159 -21.71 19.17 11.40
N PRO A 160 -22.29 20.30 10.95
CA PRO A 160 -22.26 21.52 11.75
C PRO A 160 -22.79 21.18 13.14
N PRO A 161 -22.15 21.68 14.22
CA PRO A 161 -22.65 21.47 15.56
C PRO A 161 -24.12 21.86 15.56
N THR A 162 -24.98 20.93 15.94
CA THR A 162 -26.39 21.25 16.16
C THR A 162 -26.42 22.06 17.45
N THR A 163 -26.11 23.34 17.34
CA THR A 163 -26.25 24.29 18.43
C THR A 163 -27.74 24.40 18.71
N PRO A 164 -28.23 24.03 19.92
CA PRO A 164 -29.59 24.35 20.28
C PRO A 164 -29.74 25.87 20.22
N ILE A 165 -30.74 26.34 19.46
CA ILE A 165 -31.13 27.75 19.41
C ILE A 165 -31.65 28.11 20.80
N VAL A 166 -30.78 28.61 21.66
CA VAL A 166 -31.18 29.32 22.88
C VAL A 166 -31.28 30.79 22.49
N MET A 167 -32.51 31.29 22.43
CA MET A 167 -32.77 32.71 22.23
C MET A 167 -32.09 33.52 23.34
N ALA A 168 -31.21 34.42 22.93
CA ALA A 168 -30.50 35.32 23.82
C ALA A 168 -31.46 36.33 24.48
N THR A 169 -31.26 36.56 25.78
CA THR A 169 -31.54 37.86 26.41
C THR A 169 -30.24 38.37 27.04
N ASN A 170 -29.94 39.62 26.72
CA ASN A 170 -28.71 40.35 27.03
C ASN A 170 -28.36 40.38 28.52
N ASN A 171 -27.05 40.37 28.84
CA ASN A 171 -26.37 41.45 29.57
C ASN A 171 -24.85 41.18 29.69
N LEU A 172 -24.05 42.19 29.31
CA LEU A 172 -22.59 42.34 29.52
C LEU A 172 -22.21 42.27 31.03
N PRO A 173 -20.96 41.95 31.44
CA PRO A 173 -19.75 42.71 31.06
C PRO A 173 -18.43 41.93 30.85
N GLN A 174 -17.50 42.60 30.15
CA GLN A 174 -16.09 42.24 29.92
C GLN A 174 -15.21 42.68 31.12
N PRO A 175 -14.19 41.91 31.54
CA PRO A 175 -12.77 42.34 31.39
C PRO A 175 -11.76 41.15 31.38
N PRO A 176 -10.42 41.35 31.47
CA PRO A 176 -9.53 42.12 30.62
C PRO A 176 -8.39 41.25 30.00
N LEU A 177 -7.70 41.84 29.01
CA LEU A 177 -6.45 41.40 28.42
C LEU A 177 -5.33 41.33 29.48
N ILE A 178 -4.55 40.25 29.53
CA ILE A 178 -3.27 40.21 30.26
C ILE A 178 -2.16 39.79 29.30
N THR A 179 -1.17 40.67 29.27
CA THR A 179 0.11 40.69 28.56
C THR A 179 1.13 39.71 29.16
N GLU A 180 2.06 39.26 28.31
CA GLU A 180 3.40 38.64 28.52
C GLU A 180 3.85 38.25 29.94
N ILE A 181 4.59 37.13 30.04
CA ILE A 181 5.91 37.02 30.70
C ILE A 181 6.54 35.65 30.30
N THR A 182 7.61 35.75 29.51
CA THR A 182 8.96 35.16 29.67
C THR A 182 9.15 33.65 29.90
N SER A 183 9.86 33.04 28.95
CA SER A 183 10.58 31.77 29.02
C SER A 183 11.65 31.73 30.14
N PRO A 184 12.00 30.53 30.62
CA PRO A 184 13.37 30.22 30.96
C PRO A 184 13.95 29.12 30.06
N THR A 185 15.07 29.49 29.45
CA THR A 185 16.09 28.61 28.85
C THR A 185 16.58 27.60 29.88
N PHE A 186 16.45 26.30 29.59
CA PHE A 186 17.28 25.28 30.25
C PHE A 186 18.27 24.71 29.24
N MET A 187 19.51 25.14 29.39
CA MET A 187 20.69 24.46 28.88
C MET A 187 20.95 23.24 29.77
N THR A 188 21.07 22.06 29.18
CA THR A 188 21.89 20.99 29.76
C THR A 188 22.56 20.23 28.62
N SER A 189 23.84 20.54 28.47
CA SER A 189 24.84 19.77 27.76
C SER A 189 25.06 18.44 28.47
N SER A 190 25.12 17.36 27.71
CA SER A 190 25.79 16.13 28.15
C SER A 190 26.43 15.48 26.94
N ASN A 191 27.76 15.61 26.90
CA ASN A 191 28.65 14.85 26.06
C ASN A 191 28.62 13.39 26.54
N VAL A 192 28.37 12.44 25.64
CA VAL A 192 28.82 11.06 25.81
C VAL A 192 29.64 10.72 24.57
N GLN A 193 30.92 10.49 24.84
CA GLN A 193 31.97 10.13 23.90
C GLN A 193 32.27 8.64 24.07
N LEU A 194 32.53 7.98 22.93
CA LEU A 194 33.24 6.71 22.74
C LEU A 194 32.59 5.40 23.24
N SER A 195 32.35 4.46 22.32
CA SER A 195 33.39 3.47 21.96
C SER A 195 32.92 2.56 20.83
N SER A 196 33.72 2.56 19.77
CA SER A 196 33.76 1.58 18.69
C SER A 196 34.18 0.21 19.23
N ASN A 197 33.42 -0.84 18.91
CA ASN A 197 33.94 -2.20 18.90
C ASN A 197 33.68 -2.83 17.54
N THR A 198 34.75 -2.85 16.76
CA THR A 198 34.97 -3.66 15.58
C THR A 198 35.13 -5.12 16.03
N ALA A 199 34.26 -6.01 15.56
CA ALA A 199 34.52 -7.45 15.61
C ALA A 199 34.23 -8.03 14.23
N SER A 200 35.32 -8.16 13.49
CA SER A 200 35.44 -8.95 12.26
C SER A 200 35.34 -10.43 12.63
N ALA A 201 34.44 -11.16 12.00
CA ALA A 201 34.44 -12.62 12.01
C ALA A 201 34.21 -13.12 10.57
N THR A 202 35.31 -13.23 9.86
CA THR A 202 35.45 -14.01 8.63
C THR A 202 35.32 -15.49 8.98
N ALA A 203 34.35 -16.18 8.40
CA ALA A 203 34.38 -17.63 8.30
C ALA A 203 33.91 -18.03 6.89
N SER A 204 34.90 -18.15 6.00
CA SER A 204 34.78 -18.91 4.77
C SER A 204 34.65 -20.39 5.12
N THR A 205 33.69 -21.09 4.55
CA THR A 205 33.81 -22.53 4.35
C THR A 205 33.29 -22.90 2.99
N THR A 206 34.18 -23.57 2.28
CA THR A 206 34.15 -24.00 0.90
C THR A 206 33.33 -25.30 0.76
N ALA A 207 32.73 -25.44 -0.42
CA ALA A 207 32.67 -26.66 -1.23
C ALA A 207 31.54 -27.70 -1.05
N LEU A 208 30.68 -27.65 -2.08
CA LEU A 208 30.31 -28.71 -3.05
C LEU A 208 28.98 -29.48 -2.93
N PRO A 209 28.34 -29.76 -4.09
CA PRO A 209 26.95 -30.20 -4.20
C PRO A 209 26.84 -31.72 -4.13
N SER A 210 25.74 -32.21 -3.56
CA SER A 210 25.31 -33.60 -3.76
C SER A 210 24.11 -33.60 -4.68
N THR A 211 24.38 -33.98 -5.93
CA THR A 211 23.43 -34.46 -6.93
C THR A 211 22.78 -35.74 -6.40
N VAL A 212 21.48 -35.71 -6.12
CA VAL A 212 20.66 -36.91 -6.00
C VAL A 212 19.65 -36.85 -7.14
N ALA A 213 19.97 -37.60 -8.20
CA ALA A 213 19.03 -37.91 -9.26
C ALA A 213 18.01 -38.89 -8.69
N ILE A 214 16.78 -38.42 -8.49
CA ILE A 214 15.62 -39.27 -8.24
C ILE A 214 14.91 -39.39 -9.59
N ASP A 215 15.19 -40.50 -10.26
CA ASP A 215 14.52 -40.96 -11.47
C ASP A 215 13.14 -41.48 -11.06
N GLU A 216 12.17 -40.58 -10.93
CA GLU A 216 10.77 -40.92 -10.74
C GLU A 216 10.04 -40.67 -12.06
N LYS A 217 9.83 -41.76 -12.78
CA LYS A 217 9.03 -41.87 -14.00
C LYS A 217 7.58 -41.47 -13.72
N ILE A 218 7.29 -40.19 -13.86
CA ILE A 218 5.92 -39.65 -13.83
C ILE A 218 5.25 -39.95 -15.19
N PRO A 219 4.02 -40.50 -15.23
CA PRO A 219 3.30 -40.70 -16.49
C PRO A 219 3.02 -39.35 -17.16
N SER A 220 3.44 -39.19 -18.42
CA SER A 220 3.06 -38.06 -19.25
C SER A 220 1.59 -38.20 -19.65
N GLU A 221 0.70 -37.58 -18.88
CA GLU A 221 -0.61 -37.20 -19.40
C GLU A 221 -0.53 -35.77 -19.93
N GLU A 222 -0.36 -35.67 -21.26
CA GLU A 222 -0.60 -34.46 -22.05
C GLU A 222 -2.09 -34.07 -21.96
N GLN A 223 -2.53 -33.46 -20.85
CA GLN A 223 -3.72 -32.61 -20.84
C GLN A 223 -3.31 -31.17 -21.12
N HIS A 224 -3.04 -30.90 -22.40
CA HIS A 224 -2.62 -29.61 -22.92
C HIS A 224 -3.80 -28.57 -22.91
N VAL A 225 -3.55 -27.41 -22.29
CA VAL A 225 -4.05 -26.03 -22.63
C VAL A 225 -5.54 -25.64 -22.52
N ASN A 226 -6.45 -26.38 -21.89
CA ASN A 226 -7.87 -25.94 -21.85
C ASN A 226 -8.26 -24.92 -20.75
N ASN A 227 -7.30 -24.32 -20.04
CA ASN A 227 -7.60 -23.38 -18.94
C ASN A 227 -7.31 -21.90 -19.24
N ILE A 228 -6.81 -21.58 -20.44
CA ILE A 228 -6.60 -20.19 -20.84
C ILE A 228 -7.95 -19.58 -21.21
N LEU A 229 -8.39 -18.60 -20.43
CA LEU A 229 -9.64 -17.89 -20.64
C LEU A 229 -9.50 -16.80 -21.69
N HIS A 230 -8.34 -16.14 -21.74
CA HIS A 230 -8.09 -15.07 -22.69
C HIS A 230 -6.58 -14.83 -22.90
N GLN A 231 -6.24 -14.29 -24.07
CA GLN A 231 -4.87 -13.91 -24.44
C GLN A 231 -4.87 -12.55 -25.15
N PHE A 232 -3.89 -11.70 -24.83
CA PHE A 232 -3.77 -10.38 -25.45
C PHE A 232 -2.31 -9.89 -25.40
N ASN A 233 -1.94 -8.98 -26.30
CA ASN A 233 -0.62 -8.38 -26.33
C ASN A 233 -0.66 -6.93 -25.85
N VAL A 234 0.27 -6.56 -24.96
CA VAL A 234 0.46 -5.16 -24.54
C VAL A 234 1.94 -4.84 -24.63
N ASN A 235 2.28 -3.85 -25.46
CA ASN A 235 3.64 -3.35 -25.64
C ASN A 235 4.66 -4.47 -25.96
N GLY A 236 4.26 -5.44 -26.79
CA GLY A 236 5.12 -6.55 -27.19
C GLY A 236 5.21 -7.70 -26.19
N ARG A 237 4.51 -7.64 -25.04
CA ARG A 237 4.37 -8.78 -24.11
C ARG A 237 3.04 -9.46 -24.30
N ASN A 238 3.03 -10.78 -24.37
CA ASN A 238 1.79 -11.55 -24.42
C ASN A 238 1.36 -11.92 -23.01
N TYR A 239 0.09 -11.64 -22.70
CA TYR A 239 -0.55 -11.92 -21.42
C TYR A 239 -1.62 -12.98 -21.60
N HIS A 240 -1.70 -13.87 -20.61
CA HIS A 240 -2.61 -15.00 -20.57
C HIS A 240 -3.40 -14.91 -19.27
N ILE A 241 -4.73 -14.89 -19.36
CA ILE A 241 -5.60 -15.01 -18.18
C ILE A 241 -5.97 -16.47 -18.04
N ILE A 242 -5.54 -17.10 -16.96
CA ILE A 242 -5.74 -18.53 -16.73
C ILE A 242 -6.63 -18.72 -15.50
N LYS A 243 -7.56 -19.67 -15.57
CA LYS A 243 -8.39 -20.03 -14.41
C LYS A 243 -7.49 -20.51 -13.27
N ASN A 244 -7.66 -19.91 -12.09
CA ASN A 244 -6.97 -20.29 -10.87
C ASN A 244 -7.93 -21.06 -9.95
N ASN A 245 -7.56 -22.29 -9.61
CA ASN A 245 -8.25 -23.10 -8.60
C ASN A 245 -7.39 -23.27 -7.33
N GLY A 246 -6.23 -22.60 -7.27
CA GLY A 246 -5.30 -22.65 -6.16
C GLY A 246 -5.55 -21.56 -5.12
N ASN A 247 -4.97 -21.75 -3.93
CA ASN A 247 -5.10 -20.87 -2.77
C ASN A 247 -3.75 -20.26 -2.32
N SER A 248 -2.71 -20.36 -3.14
CA SER A 248 -1.37 -19.85 -2.84
C SER A 248 -0.65 -19.33 -4.08
N LEU A 249 0.33 -18.45 -3.88
CA LEU A 249 1.18 -17.91 -4.96
C LEU A 249 1.97 -19.03 -5.68
N ALA A 250 2.44 -20.04 -4.94
CA ALA A 250 3.16 -21.17 -5.52
C ALA A 250 2.29 -21.96 -6.52
N GLN A 251 1.01 -22.18 -6.21
CA GLN A 251 0.07 -22.82 -7.13
C GLN A 251 -0.25 -21.94 -8.33
N ALA A 252 -0.42 -20.63 -8.15
CA ALA A 252 -0.59 -19.68 -9.24
C ALA A 252 0.61 -19.72 -10.22
N ASN A 253 1.84 -19.76 -9.68
CA ASN A 253 3.06 -19.94 -10.47
C ASN A 253 3.07 -21.27 -11.25
N GLN A 254 2.71 -22.38 -10.60
CA GLN A 254 2.61 -23.67 -11.26
C GLN A 254 1.59 -23.68 -12.41
N ILE A 255 0.47 -22.95 -12.26
CA ILE A 255 -0.55 -22.81 -13.31
C ILE A 255 0.03 -22.09 -14.53
N CYS A 256 0.76 -21.00 -14.34
CA CYS A 256 1.44 -20.29 -15.43
C CYS A 256 2.50 -21.20 -16.11
N GLN A 257 3.31 -21.91 -15.32
CA GLN A 257 4.34 -22.81 -15.82
C GLN A 257 3.78 -23.94 -16.68
N LYS A 258 2.62 -24.51 -16.32
CA LYS A 258 1.92 -25.52 -17.13
C LYS A 258 1.52 -25.01 -18.51
N SER A 259 1.39 -23.70 -18.67
CA SER A 259 1.08 -23.05 -19.95
C SER A 259 2.32 -22.48 -20.63
N GLN A 260 3.53 -22.88 -20.20
CA GLN A 260 4.82 -22.36 -20.70
C GLN A 260 4.95 -20.83 -20.54
N THR A 261 4.34 -20.28 -19.49
CA THR A 261 4.37 -18.85 -19.15
C THR A 261 4.92 -18.66 -17.74
N SER A 262 5.31 -17.43 -17.41
CA SER A 262 5.61 -17.00 -16.04
C SER A 262 4.43 -16.23 -15.45
N ILE A 263 4.32 -16.14 -14.12
CA ILE A 263 3.35 -15.22 -13.54
C ILE A 263 3.70 -13.78 -13.93
N SER A 264 2.71 -12.93 -14.16
CA SER A 264 2.96 -11.60 -14.72
C SER A 264 3.58 -10.65 -13.69
N ASP A 265 4.54 -9.85 -14.16
CA ASP A 265 5.06 -8.70 -13.44
C ASP A 265 4.45 -7.43 -14.02
N VAL A 266 3.70 -6.69 -13.20
CA VAL A 266 3.03 -5.48 -13.66
C VAL A 266 3.82 -4.26 -13.19
N THR A 267 4.03 -3.29 -14.07
CA THR A 267 4.71 -2.03 -13.73
C THR A 267 3.74 -0.85 -13.86
N SER A 268 4.04 0.24 -13.17
CA SER A 268 3.28 1.50 -13.26
C SER A 268 3.19 2.01 -14.70
N ALA A 269 4.29 1.95 -15.45
CA ALA A 269 4.33 2.32 -16.86
C ALA A 269 3.44 1.42 -17.75
N GLY A 270 3.33 0.12 -17.43
CA GLY A 270 2.52 -0.82 -18.19
C GLY A 270 1.05 -0.91 -17.73
N TYR A 271 0.74 -0.46 -16.51
CA TYR A 271 -0.54 -0.70 -15.87
C TYR A 271 -1.72 -0.12 -16.65
N GLN A 272 -1.62 1.10 -17.16
CA GLN A 272 -2.74 1.74 -17.86
C GLN A 272 -3.14 0.95 -19.12
N ALA A 273 -2.16 0.55 -19.93
CA ALA A 273 -2.41 -0.22 -21.14
C ALA A 273 -2.91 -1.64 -20.81
N LEU A 274 -2.37 -2.25 -19.76
CA LEU A 274 -2.86 -3.53 -19.24
C LEU A 274 -4.32 -3.42 -18.79
N ALA A 275 -4.64 -2.43 -17.95
CA ALA A 275 -5.98 -2.20 -17.42
C ALA A 275 -7.02 -1.97 -18.53
N GLN A 276 -6.69 -1.20 -19.58
CA GLN A 276 -7.56 -1.00 -20.74
C GLN A 276 -7.88 -2.31 -21.47
N ASN A 277 -6.88 -3.18 -21.65
CA ASN A 277 -7.11 -4.49 -22.25
C ASN A 277 -7.97 -5.36 -21.33
N LEU A 278 -7.67 -5.39 -20.04
CA LEU A 278 -8.43 -6.15 -19.05
C LEU A 278 -9.89 -5.70 -18.94
N GLN A 279 -10.21 -4.41 -19.16
CA GLN A 279 -11.60 -3.91 -19.21
C GLN A 279 -12.44 -4.59 -20.29
N ASN A 280 -11.83 -4.93 -21.43
CA ASN A 280 -12.52 -5.55 -22.56
C ASN A 280 -12.68 -7.07 -22.40
N VAL A 281 -11.87 -7.66 -21.54
CA VAL A 281 -11.76 -9.11 -21.37
C VAL A 281 -12.55 -9.58 -20.15
N ILE A 282 -12.54 -8.76 -19.11
CA ILE A 282 -13.16 -9.04 -17.84
C ILE A 282 -14.48 -8.26 -17.81
N THR A 283 -15.51 -8.84 -18.44
CA THR A 283 -16.88 -8.30 -18.41
C THR A 283 -17.52 -8.30 -17.02
N LEU A 284 -16.84 -8.88 -16.02
CA LEU A 284 -17.24 -8.86 -14.62
C LEU A 284 -16.44 -7.78 -13.89
N THR A 285 -17.04 -6.60 -13.75
CA THR A 285 -16.69 -5.58 -12.74
C THR A 285 -16.53 -6.26 -11.38
N GLY A 286 -15.31 -6.69 -11.04
CA GLY A 286 -15.05 -7.44 -9.81
C GLY A 286 -14.10 -8.62 -9.92
N SER A 287 -13.68 -9.05 -11.12
CA SER A 287 -12.71 -10.16 -11.19
C SER A 287 -11.36 -9.73 -10.65
N LYS A 288 -10.86 -10.51 -9.71
CA LYS A 288 -9.57 -10.40 -9.07
C LYS A 288 -8.62 -11.38 -9.75
N LEU A 289 -7.46 -10.90 -10.16
CA LEU A 289 -6.39 -11.73 -10.75
C LEU A 289 -5.20 -11.76 -9.81
N ILE A 290 -4.57 -12.91 -9.68
CA ILE A 290 -3.24 -12.99 -9.05
C ILE A 290 -2.19 -12.50 -10.05
N ILE A 291 -1.27 -11.64 -9.58
CA ILE A 291 -0.05 -11.25 -10.28
C ILE A 291 1.19 -11.62 -9.44
N GLY A 292 2.36 -11.67 -10.06
CA GLY A 292 3.61 -12.04 -9.40
C GLY A 292 4.25 -10.89 -8.64
N SER A 293 4.36 -9.74 -9.31
CA SER A 293 4.94 -8.54 -8.71
C SER A 293 4.30 -7.26 -9.24
N TRP A 294 4.47 -6.18 -8.47
CA TRP A 294 4.14 -4.83 -8.83
C TRP A 294 5.40 -3.95 -8.73
N ASN A 295 5.81 -3.36 -9.86
CA ASN A 295 7.07 -2.62 -9.98
C ASN A 295 8.30 -3.42 -9.49
N GLY A 296 8.29 -4.74 -9.70
CA GLY A 296 9.38 -5.63 -9.27
C GLY A 296 9.32 -6.05 -7.80
N ASP A 297 8.30 -5.60 -7.05
CA ASP A 297 8.11 -5.97 -5.64
C ASP A 297 6.91 -6.93 -5.51
N ASN A 298 7.09 -7.99 -4.71
CA ASN A 298 6.02 -8.93 -4.35
C ASN A 298 5.49 -8.69 -2.92
N TYR A 299 5.95 -7.61 -2.28
CA TYR A 299 5.68 -7.21 -0.91
C TYR A 299 6.03 -8.27 0.15
N SER A 300 6.97 -9.17 -0.18
CA SER A 300 7.34 -10.32 0.65
C SER A 300 6.12 -11.12 1.12
N LEU A 301 5.08 -11.21 0.28
CA LEU A 301 3.85 -11.92 0.63
C LEU A 301 4.14 -13.42 0.69
N VAL A 302 3.70 -14.04 1.78
CA VAL A 302 3.90 -15.46 2.07
C VAL A 302 2.58 -16.18 2.37
N GLY A 303 2.59 -17.50 2.19
CA GLY A 303 1.46 -18.38 2.47
C GLY A 303 0.30 -18.15 1.51
N ASN A 304 -0.87 -17.78 2.07
CA ASN A 304 -2.11 -17.59 1.33
C ASN A 304 -2.36 -16.12 0.94
N ASN A 305 -1.34 -15.27 1.03
CA ASN A 305 -1.40 -13.88 0.59
C ASN A 305 -0.77 -13.72 -0.79
N CYS A 306 -1.43 -12.98 -1.67
CA CYS A 306 -1.04 -12.76 -3.05
C CYS A 306 -1.19 -11.29 -3.41
N LEU A 307 -0.46 -10.85 -4.44
CA LEU A 307 -0.78 -9.59 -5.11
C LEU A 307 -1.99 -9.80 -6.01
N ILE A 308 -3.02 -9.01 -5.76
CA ILE A 308 -4.29 -9.04 -6.45
C ILE A 308 -4.38 -7.81 -7.34
N LEU A 309 -4.62 -8.02 -8.62
CA LEU A 309 -4.99 -6.99 -9.57
C LEU A 309 -6.51 -7.03 -9.78
N GLN A 310 -7.14 -5.88 -9.65
CA GLN A 310 -8.55 -5.69 -10.01
C GLN A 310 -8.68 -4.34 -10.69
N VAL A 311 -9.13 -4.33 -11.94
CA VAL A 311 -9.06 -3.18 -12.87
C VAL A 311 -9.52 -1.85 -12.25
N ASN A 312 -10.65 -1.85 -11.53
CA ASN A 312 -11.22 -0.65 -10.92
C ASN A 312 -10.66 -0.33 -9.53
N ASN A 313 -9.93 -1.29 -8.95
CA ASN A 313 -9.48 -1.28 -7.57
C ASN A 313 -7.94 -1.25 -7.48
N GLY A 314 -7.23 -1.23 -8.61
CA GLY A 314 -5.78 -1.22 -8.62
C GLY A 314 -5.16 -2.57 -8.29
N ILE A 315 -3.93 -2.51 -7.77
CA ILE A 315 -3.15 -3.66 -7.33
C ILE A 315 -2.95 -3.54 -5.82
N TYR A 316 -3.24 -4.61 -5.09
CA TYR A 316 -3.15 -4.64 -3.64
C TYR A 316 -2.84 -6.06 -3.13
N PRO A 317 -2.22 -6.22 -1.95
CA PRO A 317 -2.14 -7.51 -1.30
C PRO A 317 -3.51 -8.00 -0.83
N GLY A 318 -3.82 -9.27 -1.03
CA GLY A 318 -5.06 -9.89 -0.54
C GLY A 318 -4.94 -11.40 -0.42
N SER A 319 -6.02 -12.07 -0.04
CA SER A 319 -6.02 -13.54 -0.03
C SER A 319 -5.90 -14.08 -1.46
N CYS A 320 -5.03 -15.05 -1.69
CA CYS A 320 -4.95 -15.76 -2.96
C CYS A 320 -6.29 -16.44 -3.32
N THR A 321 -7.12 -16.76 -2.33
CA THR A 321 -8.46 -17.37 -2.55
C THR A 321 -9.49 -16.39 -3.11
N ASP A 322 -9.23 -15.08 -3.02
CA ASP A 322 -10.13 -14.07 -3.55
C ASP A 322 -10.08 -13.99 -5.08
N ALA A 323 -9.01 -14.50 -5.69
CA ALA A 323 -8.79 -14.43 -7.13
C ALA A 323 -9.01 -15.80 -7.80
N THR A 324 -10.02 -15.86 -8.65
CA THR A 324 -10.36 -17.05 -9.44
C THR A 324 -9.54 -17.18 -10.72
N THR A 325 -8.66 -16.22 -10.99
CA THR A 325 -7.78 -16.21 -12.16
C THR A 325 -6.37 -15.74 -11.79
N VAL A 326 -5.40 -16.12 -12.61
CA VAL A 326 -4.02 -15.64 -12.56
C VAL A 326 -3.67 -15.00 -13.89
N LEU A 327 -2.92 -13.90 -13.84
CA LEU A 327 -2.34 -13.27 -15.01
C LEU A 327 -0.93 -13.81 -15.21
N CYS A 328 -0.69 -14.43 -16.36
CA CYS A 328 0.60 -14.96 -16.76
C CYS A 328 1.15 -14.17 -17.96
N GLN A 329 2.46 -14.17 -18.15
CA GLN A 329 3.18 -13.51 -19.24
C GLN A 329 4.18 -14.46 -19.91
N SER A 330 4.34 -14.34 -21.24
CA SER A 330 5.40 -14.97 -22.03
C SER A 330 6.34 -13.94 -22.63
#